data_AF-A0A0K1EQZ6-F1
#
_entry.id   AF-A0A0K1EQZ6-F1
#
_cell.length_a   1.000
_cell.length_b   1.000
_cell.length_c   1.000
_cell.angle_alpha   90.00
_cell.angle_beta   90.00
_cell.angle_gamma   90.00
#
_symmetry.space_group_name_H-M   'P 1'
#
loop_
_entity.id
_entity.type
_entity.pdbx_description
1 polymer ?
#
loop_
_entity_poly.entity_id
_entity_poly.type
_entity_poly.pdbx_seq_one_letter_code
_entity_poly.pdbx_strand_id
1 'polypeptide(L)'
;MVAPHSSHSLSRPLLRAARILRRAAVELTTASPLAARDSLRAAFAVASAVFGLRERAPRLSLDPEPAPPLTRTAVFHDPDAPAPRASAPRDLPLTSADAGTLALRLAPISLLSRPDNDIAPPTPRSETTPVQFGLSRAPLSAPAHSQPLTHGQSAFQSAPPGQPLAHDDLLANGPSTATSQSLANGPSTATSQSLAHDEPFTHGQRPPRSHITAPPPLLLTTTELQHFPAEAGQLLREASPPPSIHYSDEYVAWHLGFPGPGAMTAIARSGAQPAAVFAITPRRFQLCGLASDGYLLSLLAIQPEHRRGDLAAQIYLEVLSSLRDRAAPTLVFADAHSAEEQLLLFRTVERLGFRMKRLHPLVNHGWSSRRAPRSANRTPLHAREARDVGEIREVIATCNDDRILWGAPDDAQLEHYLRDPRSRRLLVIEEEGRLTGAATILLGEIVNKPGSIVQVPTLDALWMPYPTTDRVTALFHATERLFAGAESASLVSAPNVSTLPTALLHTAGLRPTGAVYDGFLLHATRHPFLEADATNVEVT
;
A
#
# COMPACT_ATOMS: atom_id res chain seq x y z
N MET A 1 -3.92 -30.77 40.92
CA MET A 1 -5.13 -31.39 40.33
C MET A 1 -6.05 -30.28 39.85
N VAL A 2 -6.22 -30.13 38.54
CA VAL A 2 -7.19 -29.22 37.91
C VAL A 2 -7.90 -30.04 36.82
N ALA A 3 -9.21 -29.93 36.71
CA ALA A 3 -10.01 -30.77 35.83
C ALA A 3 -9.85 -30.38 34.33
N PRO A 4 -9.92 -31.33 33.39
CA PRO A 4 -9.88 -31.03 31.96
C PRO A 4 -11.24 -30.47 31.49
N HIS A 5 -11.20 -29.39 30.71
CA HIS A 5 -12.41 -28.84 30.08
C HIS A 5 -12.96 -29.76 28.99
N SER A 6 -14.29 -29.88 28.96
CA SER A 6 -15.05 -30.70 28.03
C SER A 6 -15.04 -30.12 26.61
N SER A 7 -14.68 -30.96 25.64
CA SER A 7 -14.77 -30.65 24.21
C SER A 7 -16.24 -30.53 23.76
N HIS A 8 -16.58 -29.43 23.09
CA HIS A 8 -17.93 -29.20 22.59
C HIS A 8 -18.31 -30.23 21.50
N SER A 9 -19.22 -31.12 21.84
CA SER A 9 -19.87 -32.01 20.87
C SER A 9 -20.73 -31.20 19.90
N LEU A 10 -20.33 -31.17 18.61
CA LEU A 10 -21.17 -30.63 17.55
C LEU A 10 -22.52 -31.35 17.54
N SER A 11 -23.61 -30.58 17.48
CA SER A 11 -24.95 -31.13 17.53
C SER A 11 -25.20 -32.09 16.35
N ARG A 12 -25.92 -33.19 16.61
CA ARG A 12 -26.23 -34.23 15.59
C ARG A 12 -26.77 -33.67 14.26
N PRO A 13 -27.57 -32.58 14.20
CA PRO A 13 -27.97 -31.94 12.93
C PRO A 13 -26.80 -31.44 12.07
N LEU A 14 -25.79 -30.79 12.66
CA LEU A 14 -24.64 -30.24 11.92
C LEU A 14 -23.79 -31.37 11.31
N LEU A 15 -23.58 -32.45 12.04
CA LEU A 15 -22.92 -33.66 11.53
C LEU A 15 -23.70 -34.32 10.38
N ARG A 16 -25.04 -34.25 10.40
CA ARG A 16 -25.88 -34.75 9.30
C ARG A 16 -25.79 -33.85 8.06
N ALA A 17 -25.82 -32.53 8.25
CA ALA A 17 -25.67 -31.55 7.17
C ALA A 17 -24.31 -31.66 6.48
N ALA A 18 -23.22 -31.75 7.26
CA ALA A 18 -21.86 -31.90 6.73
C ALA A 18 -21.69 -33.17 5.87
N ARG A 19 -22.33 -34.29 6.25
CA ARG A 19 -22.32 -35.52 5.43
C ARG A 19 -23.08 -35.35 4.10
N ILE A 20 -24.20 -34.63 4.10
CA ILE A 20 -24.99 -34.38 2.88
C ILE A 20 -24.20 -33.47 1.92
N LEU A 21 -23.62 -32.38 2.43
CA LEU A 21 -22.79 -31.47 1.64
C LEU A 21 -21.54 -32.18 1.08
N ARG A 22 -20.85 -33.00 1.89
CA ARG A 22 -19.70 -33.79 1.42
C ARG A 22 -20.07 -34.81 0.35
N ARG A 23 -21.26 -35.42 0.44
CA ARG A 23 -21.76 -36.34 -0.59
C ARG A 23 -22.09 -35.61 -1.89
N ALA A 24 -22.81 -34.49 -1.81
CA ALA A 24 -23.12 -33.66 -2.98
C ALA A 24 -21.84 -33.17 -3.71
N ALA A 25 -20.79 -32.82 -2.96
CA ALA A 25 -19.50 -32.42 -3.55
C ALA A 25 -18.80 -33.56 -4.33
N VAL A 26 -18.95 -34.83 -3.92
CA VAL A 26 -18.37 -35.99 -4.62
C VAL A 26 -19.24 -36.42 -5.83
N GLU A 27 -20.56 -36.25 -5.73
CA GLU A 27 -21.46 -36.46 -6.87
C GLU A 27 -21.22 -35.39 -7.95
N LEU A 28 -20.96 -34.13 -7.56
CA LEU A 28 -20.65 -33.02 -8.48
C LEU A 28 -19.38 -33.21 -9.33
N THR A 29 -18.40 -33.99 -8.87
CA THR A 29 -17.17 -34.26 -9.64
C THR A 29 -17.29 -35.46 -10.60
N THR A 30 -18.42 -36.19 -10.58
CA THR A 30 -18.57 -37.46 -11.32
C THR A 30 -19.91 -37.65 -12.03
N ALA A 31 -20.93 -36.83 -11.75
CA ALA A 31 -22.29 -37.00 -12.27
C ALA A 31 -22.56 -36.22 -13.56
N SER A 32 -23.61 -36.64 -14.29
CA SER A 32 -24.12 -35.88 -15.44
C SER A 32 -24.73 -34.53 -15.00
N PRO A 33 -24.82 -33.53 -15.91
CA PRO A 33 -25.30 -32.18 -15.55
C PRO A 33 -26.68 -32.13 -14.88
N LEU A 34 -27.56 -33.10 -15.21
CA LEU A 34 -28.89 -33.20 -14.61
C LEU A 34 -28.83 -33.66 -13.13
N ALA A 35 -28.02 -34.69 -12.84
CA ALA A 35 -27.83 -35.20 -11.49
C ALA A 35 -27.06 -34.20 -10.60
N ALA A 36 -26.06 -33.52 -11.17
CA ALA A 36 -25.34 -32.41 -10.50
C ALA A 36 -26.31 -31.31 -10.02
N ARG A 37 -27.28 -30.92 -10.87
CA ARG A 37 -28.31 -29.92 -10.56
C ARG A 37 -29.23 -30.35 -9.40
N ASP A 38 -29.62 -31.61 -9.33
CA ASP A 38 -30.50 -32.09 -8.26
C ASP A 38 -29.76 -32.28 -6.93
N SER A 39 -28.51 -32.76 -6.94
CA SER A 39 -27.66 -32.79 -5.73
C SER A 39 -27.34 -31.38 -5.19
N LEU A 40 -27.17 -30.37 -6.07
CA LEU A 40 -27.05 -28.95 -5.66
C LEU A 40 -28.33 -28.41 -5.02
N ARG A 41 -29.51 -28.72 -5.56
CA ARG A 41 -30.80 -28.33 -4.97
C ARG A 41 -31.00 -28.95 -3.59
N ALA A 42 -30.68 -30.22 -3.43
CA ALA A 42 -30.74 -30.91 -2.13
C ALA A 42 -29.76 -30.31 -1.11
N ALA A 43 -28.52 -30.01 -1.52
CA ALA A 43 -27.53 -29.35 -0.69
C ALA A 43 -27.98 -27.96 -0.22
N PHE A 44 -28.54 -27.15 -1.14
CA PHE A 44 -29.04 -25.81 -0.84
C PHE A 44 -30.23 -25.84 0.13
N ALA A 45 -31.21 -26.75 -0.08
CA ALA A 45 -32.35 -26.90 0.82
C ALA A 45 -31.93 -27.29 2.26
N VAL A 46 -30.94 -28.18 2.39
CA VAL A 46 -30.39 -28.56 3.71
C VAL A 46 -29.63 -27.40 4.36
N ALA A 47 -28.86 -26.63 3.60
CA ALA A 47 -28.20 -25.43 4.12
C ALA A 47 -29.22 -24.38 4.59
N SER A 48 -30.26 -24.09 3.79
CA SER A 48 -31.31 -23.14 4.16
C SER A 48 -32.06 -23.54 5.42
N ALA A 49 -32.38 -24.84 5.57
CA ALA A 49 -33.05 -25.37 6.76
C ALA A 49 -32.17 -25.32 8.03
N VAL A 50 -30.85 -25.50 7.91
CA VAL A 50 -29.91 -25.49 9.04
C VAL A 50 -29.52 -24.08 9.47
N PHE A 51 -29.39 -23.15 8.52
CA PHE A 51 -28.91 -21.78 8.75
C PHE A 51 -30.01 -20.71 8.72
N GLY A 52 -31.28 -21.10 8.61
CA GLY A 52 -32.43 -20.18 8.70
C GLY A 52 -32.58 -19.22 7.52
N LEU A 53 -32.01 -19.55 6.36
CA LEU A 53 -32.02 -18.69 5.18
C LEU A 53 -33.42 -18.69 4.53
N ARG A 54 -34.12 -17.54 4.57
CA ARG A 54 -35.37 -17.33 3.81
C ARG A 54 -35.06 -17.01 2.34
N GLU A 55 -35.83 -17.59 1.44
CA GLU A 55 -35.44 -17.80 0.03
C GLU A 55 -35.45 -16.58 -0.89
N ARG A 56 -34.55 -16.61 -1.88
CA ARG A 56 -34.92 -16.92 -3.28
C ARG A 56 -33.86 -17.84 -3.90
N ALA A 57 -34.27 -19.00 -4.42
CA ALA A 57 -33.38 -19.88 -5.17
C ALA A 57 -33.02 -19.28 -6.55
N PRO A 58 -31.76 -19.37 -7.02
CA PRO A 58 -31.37 -18.81 -8.30
C PRO A 58 -32.01 -19.57 -9.48
N ARG A 59 -32.61 -18.82 -10.42
CA ARG A 59 -33.05 -19.36 -11.71
C ARG A 59 -31.83 -19.52 -12.63
N LEU A 60 -31.26 -20.71 -12.63
CA LEU A 60 -30.27 -21.12 -13.64
C LEU A 60 -30.99 -21.37 -14.97
N SER A 61 -30.81 -20.46 -15.94
CA SER A 61 -31.10 -20.70 -17.35
C SER A 61 -29.81 -21.14 -18.05
N LEU A 62 -29.89 -22.21 -18.83
CA LEU A 62 -28.81 -22.74 -19.65
C LEU A 62 -29.41 -23.22 -20.97
N ASP A 63 -29.89 -22.28 -21.78
CA ASP A 63 -30.13 -22.55 -23.20
C ASP A 63 -28.78 -22.49 -23.93
N PRO A 64 -28.42 -23.50 -24.75
CA PRO A 64 -27.14 -23.51 -25.45
C PRO A 64 -27.18 -22.60 -26.68
N GLU A 65 -26.32 -21.57 -26.70
CA GLU A 65 -26.00 -20.87 -27.95
C GLU A 65 -25.29 -21.83 -28.94
N PRO A 66 -25.56 -21.72 -30.26
CA PRO A 66 -24.90 -22.54 -31.26
C PRO A 66 -23.43 -22.11 -31.44
N ALA A 67 -22.51 -23.06 -31.35
CA ALA A 67 -21.08 -22.80 -31.48
C ALA A 67 -20.68 -22.37 -32.92
N PRO A 68 -19.75 -21.42 -33.09
CA PRO A 68 -19.17 -21.08 -34.39
C PRO A 68 -18.25 -22.19 -34.91
N PRO A 69 -18.02 -22.28 -36.24
CA PRO A 69 -17.26 -23.36 -36.85
C PRO A 69 -15.76 -23.30 -36.49
N LEU A 70 -15.20 -24.46 -36.12
CA LEU A 70 -13.79 -24.62 -35.76
C LEU A 70 -12.90 -24.65 -37.02
N THR A 71 -11.99 -23.69 -37.14
CA THR A 71 -10.87 -23.75 -38.09
C THR A 71 -9.81 -24.73 -37.58
N ARG A 72 -9.37 -25.68 -38.41
CA ARG A 72 -8.30 -26.63 -38.07
C ARG A 72 -6.94 -25.93 -38.00
N THR A 73 -6.26 -26.06 -36.86
CA THR A 73 -4.80 -25.86 -36.75
C THR A 73 -4.16 -27.21 -36.45
N ALA A 74 -3.14 -27.59 -37.23
CA ALA A 74 -2.44 -28.86 -37.05
C ALA A 74 -1.45 -28.78 -35.88
N VAL A 75 -1.47 -29.80 -35.00
CA VAL A 75 -0.47 -30.00 -33.95
C VAL A 75 0.42 -31.16 -34.36
N PHE A 76 1.73 -30.93 -34.43
CA PHE A 76 2.72 -32.00 -34.56
C PHE A 76 2.94 -32.67 -33.21
N HIS A 77 2.91 -34.01 -33.17
CA HIS A 77 3.33 -34.79 -32.01
C HIS A 77 4.81 -35.13 -32.11
N ASP A 78 5.56 -34.81 -31.05
CA ASP A 78 6.91 -35.32 -30.80
C ASP A 78 6.78 -36.63 -29.96
N PRO A 79 7.31 -37.78 -30.42
CA PRO A 79 7.10 -39.07 -29.76
C PRO A 79 8.10 -39.42 -28.63
N ASP A 80 9.21 -38.69 -28.45
CA ASP A 80 10.35 -39.15 -27.62
C ASP A 80 10.55 -38.40 -26.28
N ALA A 81 9.47 -38.14 -25.54
CA ALA A 81 9.53 -37.54 -24.19
C ALA A 81 9.39 -38.59 -23.05
N PRO A 82 10.44 -38.87 -22.25
CA PRO A 82 10.35 -39.84 -21.15
C PRO A 82 9.61 -39.29 -19.92
N ALA A 83 8.75 -40.12 -19.32
CA ALA A 83 7.88 -39.74 -18.21
C ALA A 83 8.63 -39.52 -16.87
N PRO A 84 8.17 -38.59 -16.00
CA PRO A 84 8.83 -38.27 -14.73
C PRO A 84 8.59 -39.35 -13.66
N ARG A 85 9.62 -39.66 -12.86
CA ARG A 85 9.54 -40.57 -11.71
C ARG A 85 8.98 -39.86 -10.48
N ALA A 86 8.00 -40.48 -9.84
CA ALA A 86 7.45 -40.04 -8.55
C ALA A 86 8.42 -40.33 -7.39
N SER A 87 8.48 -39.40 -6.42
CA SER A 87 9.22 -39.56 -5.16
C SER A 87 8.28 -39.33 -3.97
N ALA A 88 8.34 -40.22 -2.99
CA ALA A 88 7.48 -40.21 -1.80
C ALA A 88 7.92 -39.16 -0.75
N PRO A 89 7.01 -38.71 0.15
CA PRO A 89 7.33 -37.67 1.13
C PRO A 89 8.13 -38.20 2.33
N ARG A 90 8.86 -37.30 2.99
CA ARG A 90 9.44 -37.50 4.33
C ARG A 90 8.89 -36.45 5.29
N ASP A 91 8.32 -36.92 6.40
CA ASP A 91 7.99 -36.11 7.57
C ASP A 91 9.26 -35.70 8.33
N LEU A 92 9.21 -34.54 9.02
CA LEU A 92 9.78 -34.23 10.36
C LEU A 92 9.52 -32.73 10.70
N PRO A 93 9.71 -32.26 11.96
CA PRO A 93 8.60 -31.63 12.67
C PRO A 93 8.69 -30.11 12.86
N LEU A 94 7.56 -29.55 13.29
CA LEU A 94 7.41 -28.17 13.75
C LEU A 94 8.10 -27.94 15.10
N THR A 95 8.85 -26.84 15.21
CA THR A 95 9.15 -26.19 16.50
C THR A 95 8.87 -24.69 16.40
N SER A 96 8.11 -24.18 17.37
CA SER A 96 7.76 -22.77 17.51
C SER A 96 8.75 -22.06 18.44
N ALA A 97 9.17 -20.84 18.10
CA ALA A 97 9.76 -19.91 19.04
C ALA A 97 9.37 -18.48 18.66
N ASP A 98 8.71 -17.77 19.59
CA ASP A 98 8.31 -16.38 19.42
C ASP A 98 9.51 -15.42 19.48
N ALA A 99 9.48 -14.39 18.64
CA ALA A 99 10.33 -13.21 18.78
C ALA A 99 9.59 -11.98 18.26
N GLY A 100 9.23 -11.07 19.17
CA GLY A 100 8.46 -9.86 18.86
C GLY A 100 9.18 -8.99 17.82
N THR A 101 8.44 -8.57 16.78
CA THR A 101 8.91 -7.60 15.78
C THR A 101 8.06 -6.35 15.90
N LEU A 102 8.70 -5.18 16.06
CA LEU A 102 8.03 -3.88 15.95
C LEU A 102 7.52 -3.70 14.51
N ALA A 103 6.20 -3.70 14.34
CA ALA A 103 5.57 -3.50 13.04
C ALA A 103 5.46 -1.99 12.73
N LEU A 104 6.22 -1.54 11.74
CA LEU A 104 5.90 -0.29 11.03
C LEU A 104 4.64 -0.54 10.19
N ARG A 105 3.48 -0.25 10.79
CA ARG A 105 2.26 -0.07 10.00
C ARG A 105 2.40 1.24 9.22
N LEU A 106 2.21 1.18 7.91
CA LEU A 106 1.80 2.33 7.12
C LEU A 106 0.27 2.36 7.16
N ALA A 107 -0.31 3.48 7.61
CA ALA A 107 -1.73 3.73 7.52
C ALA A 107 -1.99 4.61 6.30
N PRO A 108 -2.64 4.11 5.24
CA PRO A 108 -3.30 4.98 4.28
C PRO A 108 -4.48 5.72 4.93
N ILE A 109 -5.08 6.62 4.15
CA ILE A 109 -6.08 7.58 4.58
C ILE A 109 -7.41 6.86 4.95
N SER A 110 -7.47 6.33 6.17
CA SER A 110 -8.70 5.77 6.74
C SER A 110 -9.75 6.87 6.94
N LEU A 111 -10.90 6.75 6.27
CA LEU A 111 -11.97 7.74 6.34
C LEU A 111 -12.67 7.83 7.71
N LEU A 112 -12.48 6.90 8.64
CA LEU A 112 -12.87 7.09 10.03
C LEU A 112 -11.86 6.43 11.00
N SER A 113 -11.30 7.23 11.91
CA SER A 113 -10.84 6.73 13.22
C SER A 113 -11.87 7.16 14.27
N ARG A 114 -12.34 6.23 15.10
CA ARG A 114 -13.16 6.57 16.28
C ARG A 114 -12.26 7.23 17.33
N PRO A 115 -12.73 8.28 18.04
CA PRO A 115 -12.18 8.60 19.34
C PRO A 115 -12.64 7.50 20.32
N ASP A 116 -11.68 6.86 20.98
CA ASP A 116 -11.99 6.01 22.13
C ASP A 116 -12.42 6.89 23.33
N ASN A 117 -13.37 6.38 24.12
CA ASN A 117 -13.90 7.10 25.28
C ASN A 117 -12.87 7.22 26.40
N ASP A 118 -12.86 8.36 27.08
CA ASP A 118 -12.08 8.59 28.30
C ASP A 118 -12.35 7.53 29.37
N ILE A 119 -11.32 6.78 29.73
CA ILE A 119 -11.25 6.02 30.99
C ILE A 119 -9.96 6.45 31.68
N ALA A 120 -10.10 7.07 32.86
CA ALA A 120 -8.98 7.61 33.62
C ALA A 120 -7.99 6.51 34.07
N PRO A 121 -6.67 6.77 34.04
CA PRO A 121 -5.68 5.81 34.49
C PRO A 121 -5.64 5.72 36.03
N PRO A 122 -5.50 4.51 36.61
CA PRO A 122 -5.22 4.35 38.05
C PRO A 122 -3.77 4.74 38.37
N THR A 123 -3.55 5.30 39.55
CA THR A 123 -2.25 5.71 40.07
C THR A 123 -1.31 4.52 40.34
N PRO A 124 0.02 4.70 40.21
CA PRO A 124 0.98 3.64 40.45
C PRO A 124 1.16 3.36 41.95
N ARG A 125 1.36 2.08 42.31
CA ARG A 125 1.91 1.68 43.61
C ARG A 125 3.43 1.53 43.52
N SER A 126 4.10 1.99 44.56
CA SER A 126 5.54 1.86 44.79
C SER A 126 5.93 0.45 45.30
N GLU A 127 7.25 0.25 45.48
CA GLU A 127 7.93 -0.91 46.13
C GLU A 127 8.11 -2.16 45.23
N THR A 128 9.24 -2.89 45.23
CA THR A 128 10.50 -2.77 46.03
C THR A 128 11.72 -3.44 45.34
N THR A 129 12.92 -2.88 45.63
CA THR A 129 14.26 -3.54 45.77
C THR A 129 14.97 -4.23 44.56
N PRO A 130 16.26 -3.93 44.30
CA PRO A 130 17.07 -4.57 43.25
C PRO A 130 17.93 -5.75 43.73
N VAL A 131 18.42 -6.58 42.79
CA VAL A 131 19.49 -7.58 43.03
C VAL A 131 20.78 -7.14 42.32
N GLN A 132 21.88 -7.11 43.07
CA GLN A 132 23.23 -6.80 42.58
C GLN A 132 23.98 -8.06 42.11
N PHE A 133 24.57 -7.99 40.93
CA PHE A 133 25.83 -8.65 40.53
C PHE A 133 26.44 -7.78 39.41
N GLY A 134 27.75 -7.54 39.28
CA GLY A 134 28.90 -7.88 40.11
C GLY A 134 30.14 -7.45 39.33
N LEU A 135 30.89 -6.44 39.82
CA LEU A 135 32.02 -5.86 39.08
C LEU A 135 33.24 -6.80 39.09
N SER A 136 33.91 -6.93 37.95
CA SER A 136 35.34 -7.29 37.91
C SER A 136 36.06 -6.50 36.83
N ARG A 137 37.16 -5.85 37.24
CA ARG A 137 38.00 -4.99 36.41
C ARG A 137 39.10 -5.80 35.72
N ALA A 138 39.51 -5.36 34.52
CA ALA A 138 40.84 -5.64 33.99
C ALA A 138 41.93 -4.88 34.79
N PRO A 139 43.21 -5.24 34.60
CA PRO A 139 44.11 -4.20 34.10
C PRO A 139 45.19 -4.66 33.10
N LEU A 140 45.49 -3.76 32.15
CA LEU A 140 46.81 -3.36 31.62
C LEU A 140 47.89 -4.42 31.34
N SER A 141 48.40 -4.43 30.09
CA SER A 141 49.78 -4.00 29.78
C SER A 141 50.05 -3.86 28.26
N ALA A 142 50.76 -2.79 27.89
CA ALA A 142 51.54 -2.60 26.66
C ALA A 142 53.04 -2.45 27.09
N PRO A 143 54.10 -2.28 26.24
CA PRO A 143 54.18 -1.77 24.86
C PRO A 143 54.99 -2.78 23.95
N ALA A 144 55.82 -2.50 22.93
CA ALA A 144 56.35 -1.26 22.32
C ALA A 144 56.96 -1.49 20.90
N HIS A 145 56.92 -0.45 20.03
CA HIS A 145 57.74 -0.24 18.80
C HIS A 145 57.65 -1.31 17.66
N SER A 146 57.75 -1.01 16.36
CA SER A 146 58.55 0.02 15.65
C SER A 146 57.95 0.40 14.27
N GLN A 147 58.27 1.60 13.77
CA GLN A 147 58.30 1.98 12.32
C GLN A 147 59.79 2.22 11.92
N PRO A 148 60.20 2.81 10.75
CA PRO A 148 59.50 3.25 9.52
C PRO A 148 60.24 2.88 8.19
N LEU A 149 60.03 3.70 7.13
CA LEU A 149 60.74 3.81 5.81
C LEU A 149 60.05 3.10 4.61
N THR A 150 59.91 3.65 3.39
CA THR A 150 60.09 5.03 2.83
C THR A 150 59.50 5.16 1.41
N HIS A 151 59.14 6.40 1.01
CA HIS A 151 59.04 6.94 -0.38
C HIS A 151 58.01 6.32 -1.37
N GLY A 152 57.50 7.06 -2.36
CA GLY A 152 57.90 8.40 -2.84
C GLY A 152 56.79 9.29 -3.40
N GLN A 153 57.17 10.53 -3.72
CA GLN A 153 56.32 11.62 -4.26
C GLN A 153 56.56 11.81 -5.77
N SER A 154 55.58 12.37 -6.49
CA SER A 154 55.72 13.43 -7.53
C SER A 154 54.32 13.71 -8.09
N ALA A 155 53.61 14.81 -7.80
CA ALA A 155 53.86 16.23 -8.07
C ALA A 155 53.42 16.69 -9.49
N PHE A 156 52.49 17.66 -9.52
CA PHE A 156 52.54 18.79 -10.44
C PHE A 156 51.87 20.01 -9.78
N GLN A 157 52.63 21.09 -9.60
CA GLN A 157 52.15 22.43 -9.29
C GLN A 157 52.46 23.33 -10.49
N SER A 158 51.57 24.26 -10.83
CA SER A 158 51.89 25.71 -10.95
C SER A 158 50.65 26.52 -11.35
N ALA A 159 50.63 27.80 -10.95
CA ALA A 159 49.54 28.78 -11.10
C ALA A 159 50.18 30.18 -11.33
N PRO A 160 49.55 31.31 -10.94
CA PRO A 160 48.35 31.97 -11.46
C PRO A 160 48.81 33.17 -12.36
N PRO A 161 48.70 34.51 -12.09
CA PRO A 161 47.81 35.37 -11.28
C PRO A 161 46.91 36.33 -12.10
N GLY A 162 45.97 37.01 -11.43
CA GLY A 162 45.22 38.17 -11.97
C GLY A 162 44.19 38.70 -10.96
N GLN A 163 44.50 39.83 -10.30
CA GLN A 163 43.72 40.54 -9.25
C GLN A 163 43.43 42.00 -9.73
N PRO A 164 42.83 42.92 -8.94
CA PRO A 164 41.61 42.86 -8.09
C PRO A 164 40.72 44.14 -8.23
N LEU A 165 39.56 44.20 -7.56
CA LEU A 165 38.89 45.40 -6.98
C LEU A 165 37.84 44.85 -5.97
N ALA A 166 37.70 45.20 -4.68
CA ALA A 166 37.97 46.36 -3.81
C ALA A 166 36.68 47.13 -3.41
N HIS A 167 36.61 47.47 -2.11
CA HIS A 167 35.53 48.06 -1.28
C HIS A 167 34.66 47.06 -0.49
N ASP A 168 34.72 47.00 0.86
CA ASP A 168 34.53 48.02 1.92
C ASP A 168 33.03 48.30 2.19
N ASP A 169 32.51 48.45 3.41
CA ASP A 169 32.96 48.10 4.79
C ASP A 169 31.73 48.31 5.74
N LEU A 170 31.90 48.13 7.07
CA LEU A 170 31.00 48.53 8.20
C LEU A 170 29.83 47.56 8.52
N LEU A 171 29.82 46.84 9.66
CA LEU A 171 29.56 47.26 11.08
C LEU A 171 28.07 47.60 11.37
N ALA A 172 27.43 47.22 12.49
CA ALA A 172 27.80 46.38 13.65
C ALA A 172 26.53 45.95 14.47
N ASN A 173 26.73 45.08 15.48
CA ASN A 173 26.06 44.97 16.81
C ASN A 173 24.68 45.64 17.03
N GLY A 174 23.67 45.04 17.69
CA GLY A 174 23.65 43.92 18.64
C GLY A 174 22.24 43.78 19.29
N PRO A 175 22.05 42.92 20.31
CA PRO A 175 20.72 42.48 20.75
C PRO A 175 20.06 43.38 21.81
N SER A 176 18.75 43.22 22.03
CA SER A 176 18.03 43.84 23.15
C SER A 176 17.02 42.88 23.81
N THR A 177 16.75 43.14 25.08
CA THR A 177 16.32 42.15 26.09
C THR A 177 14.82 42.14 26.39
N ALA A 178 14.39 41.07 27.08
CA ALA A 178 13.04 40.91 27.61
C ALA A 178 12.61 42.01 28.60
N THR A 179 11.30 42.24 28.70
CA THR A 179 10.66 42.91 29.85
C THR A 179 9.34 42.21 30.18
N SER A 180 9.18 41.76 31.42
CA SER A 180 7.94 41.22 31.97
C SER A 180 7.15 42.29 32.72
N GLN A 181 5.83 42.37 32.52
CA GLN A 181 4.79 43.05 33.33
C GLN A 181 3.43 42.79 32.65
N SER A 182 2.26 42.77 33.32
CA SER A 182 1.90 42.74 34.74
C SER A 182 0.47 42.17 34.88
N LEU A 183 0.04 41.84 36.10
CA LEU A 183 -1.30 41.31 36.41
C LEU A 183 -2.43 42.34 36.20
N ALA A 184 -3.63 41.83 35.88
CA ALA A 184 -4.90 42.42 36.32
C ALA A 184 -5.95 41.33 36.54
N ASN A 185 -6.41 41.17 37.80
CA ASN A 185 -7.53 40.31 38.17
C ASN A 185 -8.87 41.05 37.97
N GLY A 186 -9.94 40.33 37.64
CA GLY A 186 -11.31 40.87 37.62
C GLY A 186 -12.35 39.74 37.59
N PRO A 187 -13.26 39.62 38.58
CA PRO A 187 -14.14 38.46 38.73
C PRO A 187 -15.49 38.62 38.01
N SER A 188 -16.18 37.51 37.75
CA SER A 188 -17.63 37.52 37.56
C SER A 188 -18.30 36.42 38.37
N THR A 189 -19.38 36.83 39.02
CA THR A 189 -20.05 36.13 40.12
C THR A 189 -20.98 35.03 39.65
N ALA A 190 -21.06 33.95 40.44
CA ALA A 190 -22.21 33.06 40.41
C ALA A 190 -23.44 33.78 40.99
N THR A 191 -24.61 33.55 40.39
CA THR A 191 -25.91 33.87 41.01
C THR A 191 -26.87 32.71 40.80
N SER A 192 -27.09 31.94 41.86
CA SER A 192 -28.18 30.98 41.93
C SER A 192 -29.50 31.72 42.17
N GLN A 193 -30.50 31.53 41.31
CA GLN A 193 -31.90 31.76 41.70
C GLN A 193 -32.75 30.55 41.35
N SER A 194 -33.28 29.94 42.40
CA SER A 194 -34.40 29.01 42.37
C SER A 194 -35.69 29.82 42.22
N LEU A 195 -36.63 29.34 41.42
CA LEU A 195 -38.06 29.38 41.74
C LEU A 195 -38.80 28.35 40.90
N ALA A 196 -39.74 27.64 41.55
CA ALA A 196 -40.50 26.57 40.93
C ALA A 196 -41.72 27.11 40.17
N HIS A 197 -42.05 26.46 39.06
CA HIS A 197 -43.42 26.40 38.55
C HIS A 197 -43.70 25.02 37.98
N ASP A 198 -44.67 24.32 38.57
CA ASP A 198 -45.30 23.14 37.98
C ASP A 198 -46.15 23.59 36.78
N GLU A 199 -45.88 23.03 35.60
CA GLU A 199 -46.73 23.14 34.41
C GLU A 199 -47.07 21.70 33.92
N PRO A 200 -48.32 21.42 33.52
CA PRO A 200 -48.78 20.07 33.30
C PRO A 200 -48.29 19.44 31.99
N PHE A 201 -48.05 18.13 32.03
CA PHE A 201 -47.72 17.30 30.87
C PHE A 201 -48.77 17.42 29.75
N THR A 202 -48.48 18.23 28.73
CA THR A 202 -49.15 18.15 27.43
C THR A 202 -48.43 17.11 26.56
N HIS A 203 -49.19 16.26 25.88
CA HIS A 203 -48.63 15.20 25.05
C HIS A 203 -47.74 15.77 23.95
N GLY A 204 -46.46 15.37 23.97
CA GLY A 204 -45.42 15.94 23.12
C GLY A 204 -45.74 15.85 21.64
N GLN A 205 -46.01 17.01 21.02
CA GLN A 205 -45.87 17.14 19.58
C GLN A 205 -44.42 16.80 19.23
N ARG A 206 -44.26 15.86 18.30
CA ARG A 206 -42.96 15.50 17.73
C ARG A 206 -42.36 16.79 17.16
N PRO A 207 -41.14 17.23 17.57
CA PRO A 207 -40.57 18.47 17.08
C PRO A 207 -40.55 18.43 15.54
N PRO A 208 -40.84 19.55 14.86
CA PRO A 208 -40.80 19.60 13.41
C PRO A 208 -39.43 19.11 12.97
N ARG A 209 -39.39 18.14 12.06
CA ARG A 209 -38.13 17.66 11.47
C ARG A 209 -37.41 18.89 10.96
N SER A 210 -36.30 19.24 11.60
CA SER A 210 -35.42 20.31 11.14
C SER A 210 -35.17 20.08 9.67
N HIS A 211 -35.51 21.07 8.84
CA HIS A 211 -35.34 20.97 7.41
C HIS A 211 -33.87 20.61 7.15
N ILE A 212 -33.64 19.41 6.63
CA ILE A 212 -32.32 19.00 6.19
C ILE A 212 -32.05 19.82 4.94
N THR A 213 -31.50 21.01 5.14
CA THR A 213 -30.98 21.84 4.07
C THR A 213 -30.01 20.97 3.29
N ALA A 214 -30.24 20.80 1.99
CA ALA A 214 -29.35 20.03 1.16
C ALA A 214 -27.92 20.57 1.33
N PRO A 215 -26.89 19.72 1.48
CA PRO A 215 -25.53 20.20 1.58
C PRO A 215 -25.21 21.08 0.37
N PRO A 216 -24.42 22.15 0.54
CA PRO A 216 -24.07 23.04 -0.57
C PRO A 216 -23.43 22.22 -1.70
N PRO A 217 -23.69 22.58 -2.97
CA PRO A 217 -23.17 21.82 -4.11
C PRO A 217 -21.64 21.78 -4.06
N LEU A 218 -21.09 20.59 -4.29
CA LEU A 218 -19.65 20.40 -4.31
C LEU A 218 -19.03 21.18 -5.47
N LEU A 219 -18.25 22.22 -5.16
CA LEU A 219 -17.45 22.88 -6.19
C LEU A 219 -16.13 22.14 -6.33
N LEU A 220 -15.96 21.46 -7.47
CA LEU A 220 -14.70 20.86 -7.87
C LEU A 220 -13.90 21.88 -8.66
N THR A 221 -12.88 22.45 -8.03
CA THR A 221 -11.96 23.37 -8.68
C THR A 221 -10.81 22.59 -9.29
N THR A 222 -10.84 22.44 -10.63
CA THR A 222 -9.65 22.09 -11.42
C THR A 222 -8.81 23.35 -11.57
N THR A 223 -8.08 23.72 -10.52
CA THR A 223 -7.38 25.02 -10.42
C THR A 223 -6.22 25.11 -11.40
N GLU A 224 -5.83 26.34 -11.77
CA GLU A 224 -4.59 26.59 -12.49
C GLU A 224 -3.37 26.09 -11.70
N LEU A 225 -2.46 25.42 -12.39
CA LEU A 225 -1.40 24.55 -11.82
C LEU A 225 -0.44 25.22 -10.83
N GLN A 226 -0.35 26.55 -10.79
CA GLN A 226 0.73 27.27 -10.10
C GLN A 226 0.61 27.27 -8.57
N HIS A 227 -0.60 27.24 -8.01
CA HIS A 227 -0.83 27.26 -6.55
C HIS A 227 -1.37 25.94 -6.00
N PHE A 228 -1.80 25.04 -6.89
CA PHE A 228 -2.45 23.77 -6.52
C PHE A 228 -1.61 22.88 -5.58
N PRO A 229 -0.29 22.66 -5.81
CA PRO A 229 0.46 21.68 -5.03
C PRO A 229 0.57 21.99 -3.53
N ALA A 230 0.66 23.27 -3.15
CA ALA A 230 0.76 23.69 -1.75
C ALA A 230 -0.56 23.49 -0.98
N GLU A 231 -1.69 23.89 -1.59
CA GLU A 231 -3.03 23.70 -0.99
C GLU A 231 -3.39 22.20 -0.89
N ALA A 232 -3.06 21.43 -1.94
CA ALA A 232 -3.18 19.97 -1.94
C ALA A 232 -2.28 19.30 -0.88
N GLY A 233 -1.02 19.72 -0.76
CA GLY A 233 -0.08 19.22 0.24
C GLY A 233 -0.54 19.50 1.66
N GLN A 234 -1.07 20.70 1.94
CA GLN A 234 -1.67 21.02 3.23
C GLN A 234 -2.86 20.10 3.54
N LEU A 235 -3.81 19.97 2.61
CA LEU A 235 -4.97 19.07 2.76
C LEU A 235 -4.54 17.62 3.03
N LEU A 236 -3.55 17.11 2.29
CA LEU A 236 -3.01 15.76 2.47
C LEU A 236 -2.40 15.58 3.85
N ARG A 237 -1.60 16.54 4.33
CA ARG A 237 -0.99 16.51 5.68
C ARG A 237 -2.03 16.54 6.80
N GLU A 238 -3.06 17.39 6.67
CA GLU A 238 -4.15 17.50 7.66
C GLU A 238 -5.07 16.27 7.67
N ALA A 239 -5.29 15.65 6.51
CA ALA A 239 -6.13 14.47 6.36
C ALA A 239 -5.41 13.13 6.61
N SER A 240 -4.08 13.10 6.73
CA SER A 240 -3.34 11.83 6.84
C SER A 240 -2.75 11.63 8.24
N PRO A 241 -3.53 11.10 9.22
CA PRO A 241 -3.03 10.87 10.57
C PRO A 241 -1.84 9.89 10.54
N PRO A 242 -0.77 10.14 11.31
CA PRO A 242 0.34 9.21 11.45
C PRO A 242 -0.12 7.80 11.89
N PRO A 243 0.49 6.72 11.38
CA PRO A 243 1.66 6.68 10.49
C PRO A 243 1.30 6.85 9.01
N SER A 244 1.75 7.93 8.36
CA SER A 244 1.36 8.32 6.99
C SER A 244 2.56 8.70 6.12
N ILE A 245 2.37 8.82 4.80
CA ILE A 245 3.41 9.36 3.90
C ILE A 245 3.63 10.84 4.22
N HIS A 246 4.89 11.28 4.20
CA HIS A 246 5.22 12.70 4.27
C HIS A 246 4.89 13.37 2.93
N TYR A 247 3.72 14.00 2.87
CA TYR A 247 3.32 14.80 1.72
C TYR A 247 4.02 16.17 1.73
N SER A 248 5.27 16.23 1.29
CA SER A 248 5.95 17.50 1.01
C SER A 248 5.37 18.19 -0.22
N ASP A 249 5.48 19.52 -0.30
CA ASP A 249 4.93 20.27 -1.45
C ASP A 249 5.65 19.89 -2.75
N GLU A 250 6.95 19.55 -2.68
CA GLU A 250 7.74 19.01 -3.80
C GLU A 250 7.24 17.63 -4.25
N TYR A 251 6.95 16.71 -3.30
CA TYR A 251 6.41 15.38 -3.64
C TYR A 251 5.02 15.48 -4.28
N VAL A 252 4.16 16.37 -3.77
CA VAL A 252 2.84 16.59 -4.36
C VAL A 252 2.98 17.23 -5.75
N ALA A 253 3.82 18.25 -5.92
CA ALA A 253 4.08 18.85 -7.23
C ALA A 253 4.63 17.82 -8.24
N TRP A 254 5.55 16.95 -7.81
CA TRP A 254 6.04 15.83 -8.60
C TRP A 254 4.89 14.89 -9.01
N HIS A 255 4.12 14.39 -8.05
CA HIS A 255 3.06 13.39 -8.30
C HIS A 255 1.97 13.93 -9.25
N LEU A 256 1.62 15.20 -9.12
CA LEU A 256 0.62 15.85 -10.00
C LEU A 256 1.18 16.18 -11.39
N GLY A 257 2.50 16.29 -11.54
CA GLY A 257 3.20 16.54 -12.80
C GLY A 257 3.47 15.28 -13.64
N PHE A 258 2.84 14.15 -13.32
CA PHE A 258 3.11 12.87 -13.97
C PHE A 258 2.72 12.88 -15.47
N PRO A 259 3.61 12.49 -16.40
CA PRO A 259 3.40 12.73 -17.82
C PRO A 259 2.41 11.73 -18.46
N GLY A 260 1.48 12.30 -19.22
CA GLY A 260 0.53 11.58 -20.07
C GLY A 260 -0.76 12.38 -20.30
N PRO A 261 -1.63 11.93 -21.23
CA PRO A 261 -2.88 12.61 -21.52
C PRO A 261 -3.89 12.45 -20.38
N GLY A 262 -4.72 13.46 -20.15
CA GLY A 262 -5.86 13.35 -19.23
C GLY A 262 -5.50 13.30 -17.75
N ALA A 263 -4.31 13.74 -17.33
CA ALA A 263 -4.09 14.05 -15.91
C ALA A 263 -5.20 14.98 -15.39
N MET A 264 -5.74 14.69 -14.20
CA MET A 264 -6.73 15.53 -13.53
C MET A 264 -6.38 15.63 -12.06
N THR A 265 -6.48 16.82 -11.51
CA THR A 265 -6.43 17.03 -10.07
C THR A 265 -7.51 18.05 -9.72
N ALA A 266 -8.22 17.84 -8.62
CA ALA A 266 -9.17 18.82 -8.14
C ALA A 266 -9.16 18.92 -6.62
N ILE A 267 -9.46 20.13 -6.14
CA ILE A 267 -9.81 20.38 -4.75
C ILE A 267 -11.32 20.53 -4.71
N ALA A 268 -11.96 19.74 -3.84
CA ALA A 268 -13.38 19.82 -3.58
C ALA A 268 -13.59 20.79 -2.41
N ARG A 269 -14.47 21.79 -2.58
CA ARG A 269 -14.72 22.83 -1.57
C ARG A 269 -16.09 22.72 -0.93
N SER A 270 -16.13 22.96 0.38
CA SER A 270 -17.36 23.18 1.16
C SER A 270 -17.57 24.67 1.34
N GLY A 271 -18.23 25.31 0.36
CA GLY A 271 -18.27 26.77 0.26
C GLY A 271 -16.91 27.31 -0.16
N ALA A 272 -16.31 28.20 0.65
CA ALA A 272 -14.95 28.70 0.40
C ALA A 272 -13.84 27.72 0.85
N GLN A 273 -14.12 26.87 1.84
CA GLN A 273 -13.09 26.05 2.48
C GLN A 273 -12.71 24.82 1.64
N PRO A 274 -11.41 24.52 1.47
CA PRO A 274 -10.95 23.26 0.89
C PRO A 274 -11.35 22.09 1.80
N ALA A 275 -12.12 21.13 1.29
CA ALA A 275 -12.66 20.01 2.07
C ALA A 275 -11.99 18.67 1.72
N ALA A 276 -11.53 18.51 0.47
CA ALA A 276 -10.87 17.32 -0.02
C ALA A 276 -9.99 17.59 -1.23
N VAL A 277 -9.09 16.67 -1.53
CA VAL A 277 -8.27 16.63 -2.76
C VAL A 277 -8.24 15.20 -3.31
N PHE A 278 -8.06 15.06 -4.62
CA PHE A 278 -7.74 13.80 -5.28
C PHE A 278 -6.94 14.04 -6.56
N ALA A 279 -6.21 13.02 -7.01
CA ALA A 279 -5.46 13.01 -8.26
C ALA A 279 -5.83 11.80 -9.13
N ILE A 280 -5.99 12.04 -10.42
CA ILE A 280 -6.02 11.03 -11.49
C ILE A 280 -4.75 11.27 -12.29
N THR A 281 -3.77 10.38 -12.13
CA THR A 281 -2.50 10.50 -12.84
C THR A 281 -2.42 9.46 -13.96
N PRO A 282 -1.91 9.81 -15.15
CA PRO A 282 -1.80 8.87 -16.25
C PRO A 282 -0.77 7.79 -15.90
N ARG A 283 -1.00 6.57 -16.35
CA ARG A 283 -0.07 5.44 -16.28
C ARG A 283 -0.14 4.63 -17.55
N ARG A 284 0.92 3.87 -17.81
CA ARG A 284 0.95 2.86 -18.86
C ARG A 284 1.01 1.48 -18.23
N PHE A 285 0.15 0.58 -18.67
CA PHE A 285 0.05 -0.79 -18.17
C PHE A 285 0.28 -1.80 -19.30
N GLN A 286 0.70 -3.01 -18.95
CA GLN A 286 0.94 -4.12 -19.87
C GLN A 286 0.37 -5.43 -19.31
N LEU A 287 -0.33 -6.19 -20.15
CA LEU A 287 -0.79 -7.55 -19.85
C LEU A 287 -0.58 -8.42 -21.10
N CYS A 288 -0.01 -9.62 -20.97
CA CYS A 288 0.34 -10.49 -22.11
C CYS A 288 1.20 -9.78 -23.20
N GLY A 289 2.03 -8.81 -22.81
CA GLY A 289 2.79 -7.96 -23.75
C GLY A 289 1.98 -6.88 -24.49
N LEU A 290 0.65 -6.81 -24.30
CA LEU A 290 -0.19 -5.73 -24.82
C LEU A 290 -0.13 -4.54 -23.87
N ALA A 291 0.48 -3.44 -24.32
CA ALA A 291 0.55 -2.19 -23.57
C ALA A 291 -0.59 -1.22 -23.93
N SER A 292 -1.18 -0.58 -22.92
CA SER A 292 -2.16 0.51 -23.07
C SER A 292 -1.95 1.55 -21.98
N ASP A 293 -2.27 2.80 -22.30
CA ASP A 293 -2.40 3.85 -21.32
C ASP A 293 -3.67 3.62 -20.47
N GLY A 294 -3.69 4.24 -19.30
CA GLY A 294 -4.72 4.16 -18.28
C GLY A 294 -4.47 5.19 -17.19
N TYR A 295 -5.17 5.03 -16.06
CA TYR A 295 -5.13 6.00 -14.97
C TYR A 295 -4.89 5.33 -13.61
N LEU A 296 -4.22 6.05 -12.71
CA LEU A 296 -4.12 5.74 -11.30
C LEU A 296 -4.89 6.80 -10.50
N LEU A 297 -5.94 6.38 -9.80
CA LEU A 297 -6.59 7.20 -8.77
C LEU A 297 -5.70 7.19 -7.52
N SER A 298 -5.32 8.38 -7.05
CA SER A 298 -4.31 8.58 -6.02
C SER A 298 -4.58 9.85 -5.22
N LEU A 299 -3.89 10.04 -4.10
CA LEU A 299 -3.99 11.26 -3.25
C LEU A 299 -5.42 11.64 -2.82
N LEU A 300 -6.35 10.67 -2.74
CA LEU A 300 -7.70 10.94 -2.25
C LEU A 300 -7.66 11.21 -0.74
N ALA A 301 -7.88 12.46 -0.36
CA ALA A 301 -7.80 12.91 1.02
C ALA A 301 -8.98 13.81 1.36
N ILE A 302 -9.61 13.56 2.53
CA ILE A 302 -10.76 14.31 3.01
C ILE A 302 -10.46 14.81 4.44
N GLN A 303 -10.63 16.11 4.67
CA GLN A 303 -10.41 16.70 6.00
C GLN A 303 -11.32 16.03 7.05
N PRO A 304 -10.83 15.79 8.28
CA PRO A 304 -11.56 15.05 9.32
C PRO A 304 -12.99 15.53 9.59
N GLU A 305 -13.22 16.85 9.54
CA GLU A 305 -14.54 17.46 9.78
C GLU A 305 -15.58 17.12 8.69
N HIS A 306 -15.15 16.81 7.47
CA HIS A 306 -16.05 16.51 6.35
C HIS A 306 -16.28 15.01 6.11
N ARG A 307 -15.60 14.11 6.84
CA ARG A 307 -15.67 12.65 6.62
C ARG A 307 -17.02 12.01 6.93
N ARG A 308 -17.82 12.63 7.80
CA ARG A 308 -19.12 12.07 8.26
C ARG A 308 -20.29 12.34 7.30
N GLY A 309 -20.05 12.94 6.14
CA GLY A 309 -21.06 13.22 5.13
C GLY A 309 -20.82 12.48 3.81
N ASP A 310 -21.74 12.65 2.86
CA ASP A 310 -21.68 12.03 1.52
C ASP A 310 -20.56 12.58 0.62
N LEU A 311 -19.65 13.42 1.14
CA LEU A 311 -18.58 14.07 0.38
C LEU A 311 -17.72 13.06 -0.39
N ALA A 312 -17.29 11.98 0.27
CA ALA A 312 -16.51 10.92 -0.35
C ALA A 312 -17.28 10.27 -1.53
N ALA A 313 -18.59 10.05 -1.36
CA ALA A 313 -19.45 9.51 -2.42
C ALA A 313 -19.59 10.49 -3.60
N GLN A 314 -19.75 11.78 -3.32
CA GLN A 314 -19.85 12.81 -4.36
C GLN A 314 -18.55 12.93 -5.17
N ILE A 315 -17.39 12.90 -4.50
CA ILE A 315 -16.07 12.88 -5.16
C ILE A 315 -15.93 11.64 -6.04
N TYR A 316 -16.15 10.43 -5.50
CA TYR A 316 -16.07 9.21 -6.29
C TYR A 316 -17.05 9.20 -7.47
N LEU A 317 -18.26 9.74 -7.30
CA LEU A 317 -19.24 9.85 -8.37
C LEU A 317 -18.77 10.77 -9.50
N GLU A 318 -18.31 11.98 -9.20
CA GLU A 318 -17.82 12.89 -10.24
C GLU A 318 -16.59 12.32 -10.93
N VAL A 319 -15.60 11.85 -10.15
CA VAL A 319 -14.33 11.35 -10.67
C VAL A 319 -14.55 10.18 -11.62
N LEU A 320 -15.27 9.15 -11.18
CA LEU A 320 -15.56 8.00 -12.04
C LEU A 320 -16.49 8.38 -13.20
N SER A 321 -17.38 9.36 -13.06
CA SER A 321 -18.17 9.88 -14.19
C SER A 321 -17.27 10.56 -15.23
N SER A 322 -16.30 11.37 -14.82
CA SER A 322 -15.36 12.06 -15.72
C SER A 322 -14.39 11.12 -16.44
N LEU A 323 -14.15 9.93 -15.87
CA LEU A 323 -13.35 8.86 -16.45
C LEU A 323 -14.14 7.99 -17.44
N ARG A 324 -15.47 7.94 -17.31
CA ARG A 324 -16.34 7.06 -18.10
C ARG A 324 -16.17 7.26 -19.60
N ASP A 325 -16.10 8.51 -20.02
CA ASP A 325 -16.02 8.89 -21.44
C ASP A 325 -14.60 8.74 -22.03
N ARG A 326 -13.60 8.44 -21.19
CA ARG A 326 -12.20 8.32 -21.59
C ARG A 326 -11.80 6.91 -22.04
N ALA A 327 -12.67 5.92 -21.82
CA ALA A 327 -12.51 4.53 -22.28
C ALA A 327 -11.14 3.87 -21.95
N ALA A 328 -10.51 4.28 -20.84
CA ALA A 328 -9.22 3.78 -20.42
C ALA A 328 -9.32 3.05 -19.05
N PRO A 329 -8.54 1.98 -18.83
CA PRO A 329 -8.53 1.27 -17.55
C PRO A 329 -8.04 2.18 -16.42
N THR A 330 -8.74 2.18 -15.29
CA THR A 330 -8.36 2.95 -14.10
C THR A 330 -8.08 2.02 -12.93
N LEU A 331 -6.88 2.10 -12.37
CA LEU A 331 -6.49 1.40 -11.16
C LEU A 331 -6.77 2.30 -9.94
N VAL A 332 -7.34 1.69 -8.90
CA VAL A 332 -7.60 2.31 -7.60
C VAL A 332 -7.07 1.38 -6.52
N PHE A 333 -6.41 1.92 -5.50
CA PHE A 333 -6.06 1.17 -4.29
C PHE A 333 -6.89 1.66 -3.11
N ALA A 334 -7.33 0.75 -2.25
CA ALA A 334 -7.94 1.07 -0.96
C ALA A 334 -7.26 0.24 0.14
N ASP A 335 -7.35 0.66 1.39
CA ASP A 335 -6.89 -0.13 2.52
C ASP A 335 -7.70 -1.44 2.62
N ALA A 336 -7.03 -2.59 2.73
CA ALA A 336 -7.68 -3.89 2.87
C ALA A 336 -8.48 -4.04 4.18
N HIS A 337 -8.27 -3.13 5.14
CA HIS A 337 -8.97 -3.06 6.42
C HIS A 337 -10.08 -2.00 6.44
N SER A 338 -10.17 -1.13 5.44
CA SER A 338 -11.18 -0.06 5.32
C SER A 338 -12.45 -0.54 4.59
N ALA A 339 -13.25 -1.36 5.29
CA ALA A 339 -14.47 -1.94 4.73
C ALA A 339 -15.50 -0.88 4.26
N GLU A 340 -15.48 0.31 4.86
CA GLU A 340 -16.36 1.43 4.50
C GLU A 340 -15.97 2.06 3.15
N GLU A 341 -14.69 2.33 2.95
CA GLU A 341 -14.14 2.87 1.70
C GLU A 341 -14.32 1.87 0.55
N GLN A 342 -14.06 0.58 0.78
CA GLN A 342 -14.33 -0.45 -0.21
C GLN A 342 -15.83 -0.49 -0.58
N LEU A 343 -16.73 -0.50 0.40
CA LEU A 343 -18.17 -0.50 0.16
C LEU A 343 -18.65 0.76 -0.60
N LEU A 344 -18.02 1.90 -0.33
CA LEU A 344 -18.27 3.16 -1.04
C LEU A 344 -17.85 3.08 -2.51
N LEU A 345 -16.65 2.53 -2.77
CA LEU A 345 -16.15 2.30 -4.13
C LEU A 345 -17.08 1.33 -4.88
N PHE A 346 -17.41 0.17 -4.28
CA PHE A 346 -18.34 -0.82 -4.86
C PHE A 346 -19.67 -0.19 -5.28
N ARG A 347 -20.31 0.60 -4.40
CA ARG A 347 -21.59 1.26 -4.67
C ARG A 347 -21.50 2.31 -5.77
N THR A 348 -20.41 3.09 -5.81
CA THR A 348 -20.20 4.12 -6.84
C THR A 348 -20.00 3.47 -8.22
N VAL A 349 -19.14 2.44 -8.28
CA VAL A 349 -18.89 1.65 -9.50
C VAL A 349 -20.17 1.02 -10.04
N GLU A 350 -20.96 0.37 -9.17
CA GLU A 350 -22.26 -0.22 -9.53
C GLU A 350 -23.23 0.84 -10.06
N ARG A 351 -23.38 1.97 -9.35
CA ARG A 351 -24.28 3.08 -9.73
C ARG A 351 -23.93 3.70 -11.09
N LEU A 352 -22.65 3.78 -11.43
CA LEU A 352 -22.19 4.32 -12.72
C LEU A 352 -22.13 3.27 -13.84
N GLY A 353 -22.38 1.99 -13.53
CA GLY A 353 -22.39 0.89 -14.49
C GLY A 353 -21.01 0.42 -14.92
N PHE A 354 -19.95 0.75 -14.16
CA PHE A 354 -18.59 0.30 -14.44
C PHE A 354 -18.43 -1.21 -14.22
N ARG A 355 -17.50 -1.81 -14.96
CA ARG A 355 -16.92 -3.12 -14.64
C ARG A 355 -15.75 -2.93 -13.69
N MET A 356 -15.61 -3.85 -12.74
CA MET A 356 -14.52 -3.86 -11.77
C MET A 356 -14.01 -5.27 -11.53
N LYS A 357 -12.68 -5.42 -11.52
CA LYS A 357 -11.95 -6.60 -11.05
C LYS A 357 -11.19 -6.21 -9.78
N ARG A 358 -11.41 -6.94 -8.68
CA ARG A 358 -10.49 -6.90 -7.52
C ARG A 358 -9.28 -7.76 -7.85
N LEU A 359 -8.09 -7.20 -7.66
CA LEU A 359 -6.80 -7.86 -7.83
C LEU A 359 -6.36 -8.55 -6.52
N HIS A 360 -5.30 -9.33 -6.59
CA HIS A 360 -4.66 -9.94 -5.44
C HIS A 360 -4.21 -8.85 -4.45
N PRO A 361 -4.41 -9.02 -3.13
CA PRO A 361 -4.00 -8.03 -2.14
C PRO A 361 -2.50 -7.74 -2.19
N LEU A 362 -2.14 -6.46 -2.15
CA LEU A 362 -0.77 -5.99 -2.09
C LEU A 362 -0.35 -5.90 -0.63
N VAL A 363 0.25 -6.98 -0.15
CA VAL A 363 0.80 -7.09 1.21
C VAL A 363 2.17 -6.45 1.24
N ASN A 364 2.35 -5.40 2.05
CA ASN A 364 3.66 -4.79 2.23
C ASN A 364 4.59 -5.72 3.04
N HIS A 365 5.78 -5.96 2.49
CA HIS A 365 6.80 -6.79 3.11
C HIS A 365 7.99 -5.94 3.60
N GLY A 366 8.57 -6.37 4.72
CA GLY A 366 9.83 -5.86 5.24
C GLY A 366 10.96 -6.87 5.02
N TRP A 367 12.10 -6.39 4.54
CA TRP A 367 13.32 -7.17 4.36
C TRP A 367 14.48 -6.59 5.17
N SER A 368 15.37 -7.45 5.68
CA SER A 368 16.61 -7.03 6.34
C SER A 368 17.72 -8.05 6.06
N SER A 369 18.93 -7.57 5.79
CA SER A 369 20.14 -8.40 5.58
C SER A 369 20.37 -9.46 6.67
N ARG A 370 19.99 -9.17 7.93
CA ARG A 370 20.11 -10.10 9.06
C ARG A 370 19.25 -11.37 8.90
N ARG A 371 18.21 -11.31 8.07
CA ARG A 371 17.27 -12.40 7.76
C ARG A 371 17.46 -12.96 6.34
N ALA A 372 18.33 -12.36 5.53
CA ALA A 372 18.60 -12.81 4.19
C ALA A 372 19.25 -14.20 4.21
N PRO A 373 18.90 -15.10 3.27
CA PRO A 373 19.64 -16.34 3.10
C PRO A 373 21.08 -16.02 2.70
N ARG A 374 22.06 -16.76 3.25
CA ARG A 374 23.40 -16.76 2.67
C ARG A 374 23.28 -17.37 1.28
N SER A 375 23.58 -16.60 0.23
CA SER A 375 23.52 -17.15 -1.13
C SER A 375 24.46 -18.34 -1.24
N ALA A 376 23.90 -19.47 -1.69
CA ALA A 376 24.63 -20.72 -1.89
C ALA A 376 25.30 -20.77 -3.28
N ASN A 377 24.85 -19.94 -4.21
CA ASN A 377 25.33 -19.91 -5.57
C ASN A 377 26.55 -19.00 -5.72
N ARG A 378 27.48 -19.43 -6.59
CA ARG A 378 28.66 -18.65 -6.99
C ARG A 378 28.44 -17.86 -8.28
N THR A 379 27.26 -17.96 -8.89
CA THR A 379 26.92 -17.25 -10.13
C THR A 379 27.05 -15.74 -9.91
N PRO A 380 27.73 -15.00 -10.81
CA PRO A 380 27.90 -13.55 -10.68
C PRO A 380 26.57 -12.84 -10.97
N LEU A 381 25.76 -12.71 -9.92
CA LEU A 381 24.47 -12.04 -9.97
C LEU A 381 24.63 -10.62 -9.43
N HIS A 382 24.49 -9.63 -10.31
CA HIS A 382 24.87 -8.25 -10.06
C HIS A 382 23.65 -7.33 -10.16
N ALA A 383 23.07 -7.01 -9.00
CA ALA A 383 22.13 -5.90 -8.87
C ALA A 383 22.91 -4.56 -8.80
N ARG A 384 22.57 -3.62 -9.70
CA ARG A 384 23.21 -2.30 -9.87
C ARG A 384 22.18 -1.25 -10.27
N GLU A 385 22.56 0.02 -10.17
CA GLU A 385 21.79 1.09 -10.83
C GLU A 385 21.79 0.89 -12.36
N ALA A 386 20.66 1.24 -12.98
CA ALA A 386 20.51 1.25 -14.42
C ALA A 386 21.36 2.37 -15.03
N ARG A 387 21.94 2.11 -16.22
CA ARG A 387 22.76 3.09 -16.95
C ARG A 387 21.90 4.17 -17.59
N ASP A 388 20.69 3.79 -17.99
CA ASP A 388 19.67 4.61 -18.64
C ASP A 388 18.28 3.97 -18.44
N VAL A 389 17.22 4.66 -18.85
CA VAL A 389 15.84 4.17 -18.78
C VAL A 389 15.55 3.01 -19.75
N GLY A 390 16.38 2.81 -20.77
CA GLY A 390 16.27 1.75 -21.76
C GLY A 390 16.53 0.36 -21.18
N GLU A 391 17.52 0.22 -20.27
CA GLU A 391 17.76 -1.04 -19.55
C GLU A 391 16.53 -1.52 -18.76
N ILE A 392 15.75 -0.59 -18.18
CA ILE A 392 14.50 -0.91 -17.48
C ILE A 392 13.41 -1.36 -18.47
N ARG A 393 13.29 -0.67 -19.62
CA ARG A 393 12.34 -1.04 -20.67
C ARG A 393 12.63 -2.39 -21.31
N GLU A 394 13.91 -2.76 -21.44
CA GLU A 394 14.30 -4.11 -21.90
C GLU A 394 13.72 -5.18 -20.98
N VAL A 395 13.85 -5.01 -19.65
CA VAL A 395 13.26 -5.94 -18.69
C VAL A 395 11.73 -5.94 -18.76
N ILE A 396 11.08 -4.77 -18.81
CA ILE A 396 9.61 -4.66 -18.93
C ILE A 396 9.08 -5.39 -20.17
N ALA A 397 9.80 -5.32 -21.30
CA ALA A 397 9.43 -6.03 -22.53
C ALA A 397 9.46 -7.56 -22.38
N THR A 398 10.21 -8.10 -21.41
CA THR A 398 10.22 -9.54 -21.08
C THR A 398 9.13 -9.98 -20.09
N CYS A 399 8.41 -9.04 -19.47
CA CYS A 399 7.31 -9.31 -18.55
C CYS A 399 6.01 -9.65 -19.32
N ASN A 400 5.86 -10.93 -19.68
CA ASN A 400 4.75 -11.43 -20.53
C ASN A 400 3.71 -12.30 -19.81
N ASP A 401 3.78 -12.42 -18.47
CA ASP A 401 2.80 -13.13 -17.65
C ASP A 401 1.36 -12.67 -17.95
N ASP A 402 0.43 -13.62 -18.11
CA ASP A 402 -0.94 -13.38 -18.54
C ASP A 402 -1.92 -13.05 -17.40
N ARG A 403 -1.41 -13.04 -16.15
CA ARG A 403 -2.19 -12.81 -14.92
C ARG A 403 -1.71 -11.57 -14.17
N ILE A 404 -0.52 -11.05 -14.45
CA ILE A 404 0.02 -9.84 -13.83
C ILE A 404 -0.18 -8.64 -14.76
N LEU A 405 -0.92 -7.64 -14.28
CA LEU A 405 -0.94 -6.30 -14.87
C LEU A 405 0.37 -5.59 -14.49
N TRP A 406 1.31 -5.53 -15.42
CA TRP A 406 2.57 -4.84 -15.21
C TRP A 406 2.39 -3.33 -15.39
N GLY A 407 2.93 -2.52 -14.50
CA GLY A 407 3.27 -1.14 -14.85
C GLY A 407 4.29 -1.16 -15.98
N ALA A 408 4.06 -0.42 -17.06
CA ALA A 408 4.92 -0.42 -18.24
C ALA A 408 5.25 1.02 -18.67
N PRO A 409 5.88 1.82 -17.78
CA PRO A 409 6.18 3.21 -18.07
C PRO A 409 7.05 3.37 -19.31
N ASP A 410 6.77 4.41 -20.08
CA ASP A 410 7.60 4.84 -21.20
C ASP A 410 8.80 5.68 -20.73
N ASP A 411 9.60 6.17 -21.67
CA ASP A 411 10.80 6.98 -21.38
C ASP A 411 10.43 8.24 -20.58
N ALA A 412 9.33 8.92 -20.92
CA ALA A 412 8.91 10.14 -20.24
C ALA A 412 8.48 9.86 -18.79
N GLN A 413 7.79 8.75 -18.55
CA GLN A 413 7.38 8.30 -17.21
C GLN A 413 8.59 7.84 -16.39
N LEU A 414 9.56 7.14 -16.98
CA LEU A 414 10.82 6.75 -16.31
C LEU A 414 11.69 7.96 -15.94
N GLU A 415 11.85 8.93 -16.84
CA GLU A 415 12.53 10.21 -16.57
C GLU A 415 11.75 11.09 -15.58
N HIS A 416 10.43 10.89 -15.45
CA HIS A 416 9.66 11.51 -14.38
C HIS A 416 9.90 10.83 -13.03
N TYR A 417 9.97 9.50 -12.97
CA TYR A 417 10.37 8.78 -11.75
C TYR A 417 11.75 9.21 -11.24
N LEU A 418 12.75 9.39 -12.13
CA LEU A 418 14.08 9.86 -11.73
C LEU A 418 14.10 11.28 -11.10
N ARG A 419 13.03 12.06 -11.27
CA ARG A 419 12.84 13.40 -10.69
C ARG A 419 12.03 13.41 -9.39
N ASP A 420 11.70 12.25 -8.82
CA ASP A 420 11.04 12.13 -7.50
C ASP A 420 11.98 12.68 -6.40
N PRO A 421 11.54 13.67 -5.61
CA PRO A 421 12.40 14.33 -4.61
C PRO A 421 12.92 13.37 -3.53
N ARG A 422 12.28 12.21 -3.35
CA ARG A 422 12.64 11.17 -2.37
C ARG A 422 13.82 10.30 -2.82
N SER A 423 14.74 10.87 -3.62
CA SER A 423 15.92 10.20 -4.17
C SER A 423 15.61 8.85 -4.84
N ARG A 424 14.59 8.81 -5.69
CA ARG A 424 14.25 7.59 -6.45
C ARG A 424 15.40 7.22 -7.40
N ARG A 425 15.62 5.91 -7.58
CA ARG A 425 16.59 5.29 -8.51
C ARG A 425 15.95 4.12 -9.24
N LEU A 426 16.57 3.76 -10.35
CA LEU A 426 16.21 2.60 -11.18
C LEU A 426 17.30 1.55 -11.03
N LEU A 427 16.94 0.32 -10.65
CA LEU A 427 17.86 -0.81 -10.54
C LEU A 427 17.61 -1.85 -11.62
N VAL A 428 18.68 -2.55 -12.02
CA VAL A 428 18.63 -3.77 -12.82
C VAL A 428 19.43 -4.90 -12.16
N ILE A 429 19.02 -6.13 -12.42
CA ILE A 429 19.79 -7.35 -12.16
C ILE A 429 20.42 -7.81 -13.47
N GLU A 430 21.73 -7.93 -13.47
CA GLU A 430 22.49 -8.57 -14.52
C GLU A 430 22.95 -9.96 -14.05
N GLU A 431 22.69 -10.99 -14.86
CA GLU A 431 23.12 -12.37 -14.63
C GLU A 431 23.65 -12.93 -15.96
N GLU A 432 24.90 -13.40 -15.97
CA GLU A 432 25.58 -13.90 -17.18
C GLU A 432 25.54 -12.91 -18.38
N GLY A 433 25.61 -11.61 -18.08
CA GLY A 433 25.57 -10.53 -19.08
C GLY A 433 24.19 -10.22 -19.65
N ARG A 434 23.12 -10.78 -19.06
CA ARG A 434 21.73 -10.53 -19.45
C ARG A 434 20.97 -9.83 -18.33
N LEU A 435 20.09 -8.90 -18.69
CA LEU A 435 19.16 -8.30 -17.74
C LEU A 435 18.05 -9.31 -17.40
N THR A 436 17.86 -9.60 -16.11
CA THR A 436 16.91 -10.63 -15.61
C THR A 436 15.86 -10.10 -14.63
N GLY A 437 15.97 -8.85 -14.23
CA GLY A 437 15.01 -8.16 -13.39
C GLY A 437 15.34 -6.67 -13.27
N ALA A 438 14.35 -5.88 -12.88
CA ALA A 438 14.45 -4.44 -12.69
C ALA A 438 13.55 -4.00 -11.53
N ALA A 439 13.86 -2.87 -10.91
CA ALA A 439 13.04 -2.29 -9.85
C ALA A 439 13.14 -0.76 -9.83
N THR A 440 12.09 -0.10 -9.34
CA THR A 440 12.24 1.28 -8.83
C THR A 440 12.44 1.23 -7.32
N ILE A 441 13.39 2.00 -6.82
CA ILE A 441 13.67 2.13 -5.39
C ILE A 441 13.68 3.60 -5.00
N LEU A 442 13.34 3.93 -3.75
CA LEU A 442 13.33 5.30 -3.24
C LEU A 442 13.55 5.33 -1.72
N LEU A 443 13.87 6.51 -1.19
CA LEU A 443 13.99 6.73 0.25
C LEU A 443 12.68 7.30 0.79
N GLY A 444 11.77 6.41 1.20
CA GLY A 444 10.39 6.76 1.50
C GLY A 444 10.28 7.53 2.81
N GLU A 445 9.56 8.64 2.79
CA GLU A 445 9.41 9.50 3.96
C GLU A 445 8.08 9.21 4.67
N ILE A 446 8.15 8.76 5.92
CA ILE A 446 6.99 8.36 6.73
C ILE A 446 6.89 9.25 7.96
N VAL A 447 5.76 9.94 8.13
CA VAL A 447 5.43 10.64 9.37
C VAL A 447 4.89 9.62 10.37
N ASN A 448 5.72 9.18 11.32
CA ASN A 448 5.32 8.22 12.35
C ASN A 448 4.62 8.87 13.56
N LYS A 449 4.94 10.15 13.82
CA LYS A 449 4.34 11.00 14.85
C LYS A 449 4.33 12.44 14.32
N PRO A 450 3.42 13.32 14.77
CA PRO A 450 3.46 14.73 14.39
C PRO A 450 4.85 15.34 14.59
N GLY A 451 5.40 15.96 13.55
CA GLY A 451 6.74 16.55 13.55
C GLY A 451 7.92 15.57 13.46
N SER A 452 7.68 14.27 13.24
CA SER A 452 8.74 13.26 13.10
C SER A 452 8.61 12.48 11.78
N ILE A 453 9.54 12.76 10.86
CA ILE A 453 9.73 12.05 9.61
C ILE A 453 10.77 10.96 9.82
N VAL A 454 10.52 9.75 9.31
CA VAL A 454 11.47 8.64 9.27
C VAL A 454 11.66 8.24 7.81
N GLN A 455 12.92 8.17 7.38
CA GLN A 455 13.27 7.70 6.05
C GLN A 455 13.36 6.16 6.04
N VAL A 456 12.76 5.53 5.03
CA VAL A 456 12.68 4.07 4.89
C VAL A 456 13.03 3.66 3.45
N PRO A 457 14.14 2.94 3.22
CA PRO A 457 14.47 2.40 1.91
C PRO A 457 13.30 1.56 1.40
N THR A 458 12.79 1.87 0.21
CA THR A 458 11.58 1.24 -0.33
C THR A 458 11.85 0.72 -1.73
N LEU A 459 11.51 -0.55 -1.97
CA LEU A 459 11.41 -1.14 -3.31
C LEU A 459 9.96 -0.99 -3.75
N ASP A 460 9.71 -0.02 -4.62
CA ASP A 460 8.37 0.51 -4.91
C ASP A 460 7.69 -0.19 -6.09
N ALA A 461 8.45 -0.60 -7.11
CA ALA A 461 7.96 -1.45 -8.21
C ALA A 461 8.99 -2.52 -8.56
N LEU A 462 8.54 -3.71 -8.97
CA LEU A 462 9.40 -4.85 -9.30
C LEU A 462 8.99 -5.53 -10.62
N TRP A 463 9.91 -5.60 -11.57
CA TRP A 463 9.79 -6.35 -12.82
C TRP A 463 10.75 -7.53 -12.79
N MET A 464 10.23 -8.75 -12.66
CA MET A 464 11.06 -9.96 -12.61
C MET A 464 10.27 -11.12 -13.24
N PRO A 465 10.42 -11.40 -14.54
CA PRO A 465 9.61 -12.41 -15.24
C PRO A 465 9.87 -13.83 -14.73
N TYR A 466 11.09 -14.10 -14.26
CA TYR A 466 11.51 -15.40 -13.73
C TYR A 466 12.10 -15.20 -12.33
N PRO A 467 11.26 -15.13 -11.28
CA PRO A 467 11.75 -14.80 -9.96
C PRO A 467 12.49 -15.97 -9.31
N THR A 468 13.65 -15.66 -8.70
CA THR A 468 14.41 -16.60 -7.87
C THR A 468 14.78 -15.95 -6.54
N THR A 469 15.05 -16.77 -5.52
CA THR A 469 15.49 -16.29 -4.20
C THR A 469 16.73 -15.40 -4.31
N ASP A 470 17.73 -15.81 -5.09
CA ASP A 470 18.99 -15.07 -5.27
C ASP A 470 18.74 -13.72 -5.98
N ARG A 471 17.93 -13.68 -7.06
CA ARG A 471 17.56 -12.45 -7.77
C ARG A 471 16.88 -11.44 -6.85
N VAL A 472 15.88 -11.89 -6.08
CA VAL A 472 15.17 -11.02 -5.12
C VAL A 472 16.12 -10.54 -4.02
N THR A 473 16.87 -11.46 -3.40
CA THR A 473 17.81 -11.12 -2.30
C THR A 473 18.89 -10.13 -2.76
N ALA A 474 19.39 -10.24 -3.99
CA ALA A 474 20.38 -9.31 -4.53
C ALA A 474 19.84 -7.90 -4.77
N LEU A 475 18.60 -7.74 -5.27
CA LEU A 475 17.97 -6.41 -5.35
C LEU A 475 17.85 -5.77 -3.98
N PHE A 476 17.34 -6.50 -2.99
CA PHE A 476 17.21 -5.97 -1.63
C PHE A 476 18.56 -5.59 -1.00
N HIS A 477 19.62 -6.38 -1.22
CA HIS A 477 20.99 -5.99 -0.84
C HIS A 477 21.53 -4.78 -1.62
N ALA A 478 21.13 -4.56 -2.87
CA ALA A 478 21.49 -3.33 -3.60
C ALA A 478 20.76 -2.12 -3.01
N THR A 479 19.45 -2.20 -2.78
CA THR A 479 18.64 -1.14 -2.15
C THR A 479 19.17 -0.75 -0.78
N GLU A 480 19.47 -1.72 0.09
CA GLU A 480 20.03 -1.48 1.42
C GLU A 480 21.41 -0.79 1.35
N ARG A 481 22.27 -1.19 0.40
CA ARG A 481 23.61 -0.59 0.22
C ARG A 481 23.56 0.82 -0.36
N LEU A 482 22.65 1.11 -1.30
CA LEU A 482 22.54 2.42 -1.93
C LEU A 482 22.04 3.51 -0.99
N PHE A 483 21.20 3.14 -0.01
CA PHE A 483 20.74 4.05 1.05
C PHE A 483 21.51 3.88 2.38
N ALA A 484 22.62 3.13 2.38
CA ALA A 484 23.46 2.98 3.56
C ALA A 484 24.12 4.32 3.93
N GLY A 485 23.90 4.76 5.17
CA GLY A 485 24.42 6.04 5.69
C GLY A 485 23.41 7.18 5.70
N ALA A 486 22.24 7.03 5.06
CA ALA A 486 21.09 7.89 5.37
C ALA A 486 20.56 7.56 6.78
N GLU A 487 19.99 8.55 7.49
CA GLU A 487 19.30 8.37 8.78
C GLU A 487 17.97 7.63 8.59
N SER A 488 18.07 6.35 8.26
CA SER A 488 16.98 5.55 7.70
C SER A 488 16.79 4.23 8.46
N ALA A 489 15.59 3.66 8.34
CA ALA A 489 15.26 2.39 8.97
C ALA A 489 16.14 1.24 8.43
N SER A 490 16.62 0.35 9.31
CA SER A 490 17.44 -0.82 8.96
C SER A 490 16.65 -1.97 8.29
N LEU A 491 15.58 -1.62 7.57
CA LEU A 491 14.60 -2.49 6.94
C LEU A 491 14.22 -1.87 5.60
N VAL A 492 14.29 -2.65 4.52
CA VAL A 492 13.75 -2.25 3.22
C VAL A 492 12.25 -2.59 3.18
N SER A 493 11.40 -1.61 2.93
CA SER A 493 9.95 -1.78 2.71
C SER A 493 9.68 -2.19 1.26
N ALA A 494 8.62 -2.95 1.02
CA ALA A 494 8.30 -3.54 -0.27
C ALA A 494 6.78 -3.74 -0.43
N PRO A 495 6.02 -2.68 -0.77
CA PRO A 495 4.57 -2.78 -0.97
C PRO A 495 4.21 -3.71 -2.13
N ASN A 496 4.96 -3.66 -3.24
CA ASN A 496 4.52 -4.20 -4.54
C ASN A 496 5.30 -5.44 -4.99
N VAL A 497 5.61 -6.32 -4.05
CA VAL A 497 6.22 -7.65 -4.30
C VAL A 497 5.22 -8.80 -4.23
N SER A 498 3.92 -8.50 -4.07
CA SER A 498 2.85 -9.51 -3.92
C SER A 498 2.50 -10.26 -5.21
N THR A 499 3.09 -9.88 -6.35
CA THR A 499 3.13 -10.70 -7.58
C THR A 499 4.03 -11.93 -7.46
N LEU A 500 4.93 -11.96 -6.47
CA LEU A 500 5.83 -13.09 -6.25
C LEU A 500 5.22 -14.16 -5.33
N PRO A 501 5.53 -15.45 -5.54
CA PRO A 501 5.07 -16.52 -4.66
C PRO A 501 5.50 -16.31 -3.20
N THR A 502 4.57 -16.43 -2.25
CA THR A 502 4.83 -16.21 -0.80
C THR A 502 5.97 -17.07 -0.25
N ALA A 503 6.12 -18.31 -0.75
CA ALA A 503 7.22 -19.19 -0.36
C ALA A 503 8.60 -18.64 -0.80
N LEU A 504 8.68 -18.00 -1.96
CA LEU A 504 9.90 -17.34 -2.46
C LEU A 504 10.22 -16.11 -1.60
N LEU A 505 9.23 -15.25 -1.34
CA LEU A 505 9.38 -14.09 -0.46
C LEU A 505 9.91 -14.49 0.93
N HIS A 506 9.31 -15.51 1.55
CA HIS A 506 9.75 -16.03 2.84
C HIS A 506 11.20 -16.54 2.81
N THR A 507 11.57 -17.25 1.74
CA THR A 507 12.92 -17.83 1.56
C THR A 507 13.97 -16.74 1.31
N ALA A 508 13.62 -15.66 0.60
CA ALA A 508 14.46 -14.48 0.38
C ALA A 508 14.59 -13.56 1.64
N GLY A 509 13.96 -13.92 2.76
CA GLY A 509 14.05 -13.21 4.03
C GLY A 509 12.97 -12.14 4.26
N LEU A 510 12.06 -11.93 3.31
CA LEU A 510 10.95 -10.98 3.45
C LEU A 510 9.88 -11.48 4.43
N ARG A 511 9.27 -10.57 5.19
CA ARG A 511 8.13 -10.87 6.09
C ARG A 511 7.04 -9.81 5.96
N PRO A 512 5.74 -10.15 5.98
CA PRO A 512 4.67 -9.15 6.00
C PRO A 512 4.82 -8.14 7.15
N THR A 513 4.57 -6.87 6.87
CA THR A 513 4.54 -5.78 7.87
C THR A 513 3.16 -5.58 8.50
N GLY A 514 2.13 -6.13 7.86
CA GLY A 514 0.73 -6.00 8.27
C GLY A 514 -0.02 -4.84 7.60
N ALA A 515 0.64 -3.99 6.81
CA ALA A 515 -0.06 -3.10 5.87
C ALA A 515 -0.44 -3.90 4.61
N VAL A 516 -1.69 -3.81 4.19
CA VAL A 516 -2.25 -4.55 3.05
C VAL A 516 -3.21 -3.65 2.29
N TYR A 517 -3.09 -3.62 0.96
CA TYR A 517 -3.94 -2.83 0.07
C TYR A 517 -4.71 -3.74 -0.87
N ASP A 518 -5.95 -3.39 -1.18
CA ASP A 518 -6.72 -4.02 -2.24
C ASP A 518 -6.65 -3.17 -3.51
N GLY A 519 -6.15 -3.75 -4.59
CA GLY A 519 -6.19 -3.14 -5.93
C GLY A 519 -7.52 -3.43 -6.62
N PHE A 520 -8.11 -2.40 -7.23
CA PHE A 520 -9.35 -2.47 -7.99
C PHE A 520 -9.13 -1.88 -9.38
N LEU A 521 -9.25 -2.72 -10.40
CA LEU A 521 -9.19 -2.28 -11.79
C LEU A 521 -10.60 -2.01 -12.30
N LEU A 522 -10.84 -0.78 -12.76
CA LEU A 522 -12.12 -0.25 -13.21
C LEU A 522 -12.09 0.02 -14.72
N HIS A 523 -13.21 -0.23 -15.39
CA HIS A 523 -13.42 0.20 -16.77
C HIS A 523 -14.92 0.39 -17.07
N ALA A 524 -15.27 1.35 -17.94
CA ALA A 524 -16.68 1.64 -18.26
C ALA A 524 -17.40 0.48 -18.97
N THR A 525 -16.66 -0.34 -19.72
CA THR A 525 -17.15 -1.53 -20.43
C THR A 525 -16.20 -2.72 -20.16
N ARG A 526 -16.11 -3.73 -21.03
CA ARG A 526 -15.03 -4.75 -20.92
C ARG A 526 -13.71 -4.18 -21.46
N HIS A 527 -12.60 -4.49 -20.79
CA HIS A 527 -11.24 -4.21 -21.24
C HIS A 527 -10.38 -5.46 -20.99
N PRO A 528 -9.43 -5.84 -21.87
CA PRO A 528 -8.62 -7.05 -21.66
C PRO A 528 -7.91 -7.11 -20.31
N PHE A 529 -7.51 -5.95 -19.77
CA PHE A 529 -6.82 -5.90 -18.48
C PHE A 529 -7.68 -6.33 -17.27
N LEU A 530 -9.02 -6.38 -17.40
CA LEU A 530 -9.90 -6.91 -16.34
C LEU A 530 -9.71 -8.42 -16.08
N GLU A 531 -9.02 -9.13 -16.98
CA GLU A 531 -8.63 -10.52 -16.76
C GLU A 531 -7.44 -10.67 -15.80
N ALA A 532 -6.64 -9.61 -15.58
CA ALA A 532 -5.50 -9.65 -14.65
C ALA A 532 -5.93 -10.01 -13.22
N ASP A 533 -5.10 -10.81 -12.55
CA ASP A 533 -5.30 -11.26 -11.17
C ASP A 533 -4.41 -10.52 -10.17
N ALA A 534 -3.27 -9.96 -10.58
CA ALA A 534 -2.35 -9.21 -9.73
C ALA A 534 -1.78 -7.98 -10.46
N THR A 535 -1.06 -7.12 -9.74
CA THR A 535 -0.37 -5.95 -10.31
C THR A 535 0.94 -5.66 -9.56
N ASN A 536 1.94 -5.09 -10.25
CA ASN A 536 3.15 -4.54 -9.65
C ASN A 536 3.19 -2.99 -9.67
N VAL A 537 2.13 -2.34 -10.14
CA VAL A 537 1.99 -0.87 -10.17
C VAL A 537 2.11 -0.31 -8.77
N GLU A 538 2.75 0.86 -8.65
CA GLU A 538 3.05 1.49 -7.38
C GLU A 538 1.81 1.96 -6.59
N VAL A 539 1.93 2.01 -5.27
CA VAL A 539 0.85 2.41 -4.34
C VAL A 539 1.24 3.76 -3.72
N THR A 540 0.40 4.79 -3.90
CA THR A 540 0.80 6.22 -3.76
C THR A 540 -0.13 7.06 -2.89
#